data_AF-A0A7S2MN72-F1
#
_entry.id   AF-A0A7S2MN72-F1
#
_cell.length_a   1.000
_cell.length_b   1.000
_cell.length_c   1.000
_cell.angle_alpha   90.00
_cell.angle_beta   90.00
_cell.angle_gamma   90.00
#
_symmetry.space_group_name_H-M   'P 1'
#
loop_
_entity.id
_entity.type
_entity.pdbx_description
1 polymer ?
#
loop_
_entity_poly.entity_id
_entity_poly.type
_entity_poly.pdbx_seq_one_letter_code
_entity_poly.pdbx_strand_id
1 'polypeptide(L)'
;RVLAFASLLGSKLGAAVSILCLNVSISTVNSGFMGFNVVLTLMALCYYVIPSWRTLVLGFVGLWFTLGVQVALMKIFSLWSIPIMVLPYCLSMLPFVAFDFKSISNTTKGPFIQTIPLDDLTTPEQHFSIFGKGAVVLPLVEK
;
A
#
# COMPACT_ATOMS: atom_id res chain seq x y z
N ARG A 1 11.64 -10.45 -1.67
CA ARG A 1 11.18 -11.15 -0.44
C ARG A 1 10.19 -10.31 0.37
N VAL A 2 10.48 -9.03 0.59
CA VAL A 2 9.59 -8.11 1.33
C VAL A 2 8.21 -8.02 0.69
N LEU A 3 8.12 -7.86 -0.63
CA LEU A 3 6.82 -7.82 -1.33
C LEU A 3 6.02 -9.11 -1.20
N ALA A 4 6.68 -10.27 -1.19
CA ALA A 4 6.01 -11.56 -1.00
C ALA A 4 5.45 -11.71 0.42
N PHE A 5 6.15 -11.18 1.43
CA PHE A 5 5.61 -11.13 2.78
C PHE A 5 4.43 -10.14 2.87
N ALA A 6 4.57 -8.96 2.26
CA ALA A 6 3.51 -7.96 2.20
C ALA A 6 2.25 -8.49 1.50
N SER A 7 2.39 -9.29 0.44
CA SER A 7 1.25 -9.88 -0.25
C SER A 7 0.54 -10.95 0.58
N LEU A 8 1.28 -11.83 1.25
CA LEU A 8 0.68 -12.81 2.18
C LEU A 8 -0.05 -12.12 3.33
N LEU A 9 0.57 -11.08 3.89
CA LEU A 9 0.00 -10.31 4.99
C LEU A 9 -1.24 -9.53 4.53
N GLY A 10 -1.17 -8.83 3.41
CA GLY A 10 -2.30 -8.07 2.85
C GLY A 10 -3.49 -8.96 2.51
N SER A 11 -3.26 -10.14 1.95
CA SER A 11 -4.33 -11.11 1.66
C SER A 11 -5.02 -11.58 2.94
N LYS A 12 -4.23 -11.99 3.94
CA LYS A 12 -4.76 -12.45 5.24
C LYS A 12 -5.49 -11.34 5.99
N LEU A 13 -4.92 -10.14 6.06
CA LEU A 13 -5.54 -9.00 6.74
C LEU A 13 -6.80 -8.53 6.02
N GLY A 14 -6.78 -8.44 4.68
CA GLY A 14 -7.94 -8.09 3.87
C GLY A 14 -9.10 -9.07 4.09
N ALA A 15 -8.82 -10.37 4.11
CA ALA A 15 -9.81 -11.39 4.44
C ALA A 15 -10.34 -11.26 5.89
N ALA A 16 -9.43 -11.16 6.87
CA ALA A 16 -9.80 -11.11 8.28
C ALA A 16 -10.64 -9.86 8.62
N VAL A 17 -10.21 -8.68 8.18
CA VAL A 17 -10.93 -7.42 8.44
C VAL A 17 -12.29 -7.40 7.73
N SER A 18 -12.38 -7.97 6.53
CA SER A 18 -13.65 -8.03 5.81
C SER A 18 -14.70 -8.89 6.51
N ILE A 19 -14.29 -10.01 7.10
CA ILE A 19 -15.19 -10.88 7.89
C ILE A 19 -15.53 -10.20 9.22
N LEU A 20 -14.52 -9.78 9.97
CA LEU A 20 -14.67 -9.35 11.36
C LEU A 20 -15.28 -7.95 11.51
N CYS A 21 -15.01 -7.05 10.56
CA CYS A 21 -15.36 -5.64 10.71
C CYS A 21 -16.38 -5.16 9.68
N LEU A 22 -16.43 -5.76 8.49
CA LEU A 22 -17.32 -5.35 7.40
C LEU A 22 -18.48 -6.33 7.17
N ASN A 23 -18.53 -7.43 7.91
CA ASN A 23 -19.56 -8.46 7.85
C ASN A 23 -19.80 -8.97 6.41
N VAL A 24 -18.74 -9.09 5.62
CA VAL A 24 -18.79 -9.59 4.24
C VAL A 24 -18.97 -11.11 4.24
N SER A 25 -19.72 -11.64 3.27
CA SER A 25 -19.95 -13.08 3.18
C SER A 25 -18.65 -13.87 3.00
N ILE A 26 -18.57 -15.03 3.66
CA ILE A 26 -17.42 -15.94 3.57
C ILE A 26 -17.20 -16.39 2.12
N SER A 27 -18.26 -16.56 1.33
CA SER A 27 -18.15 -16.88 -0.11
C SER A 27 -17.39 -15.82 -0.91
N THR A 28 -17.62 -14.54 -0.61
CA THR A 28 -16.93 -13.40 -1.28
C THR A 28 -15.48 -13.27 -0.81
N VAL A 29 -15.20 -13.63 0.44
CA VAL A 29 -13.83 -13.61 0.97
C VAL A 29 -13.02 -14.80 0.43
N ASN A 30 -13.62 -15.99 0.34
CA ASN A 30 -12.98 -17.20 -0.19
C ASN A 30 -12.67 -17.11 -1.69
N SER A 31 -13.42 -16.30 -2.45
CA SER A 31 -13.06 -16.00 -3.85
C SER A 31 -11.85 -15.05 -3.97
N GLY A 32 -11.31 -14.56 -2.85
CA GLY A 32 -10.18 -13.63 -2.81
C GLY A 32 -10.55 -12.18 -3.13
N PHE A 33 -11.83 -11.89 -3.37
CA PHE A 33 -12.28 -10.59 -3.88
C PHE A 33 -11.96 -9.43 -2.93
N MET A 34 -12.06 -9.66 -1.62
CA MET A 34 -11.73 -8.64 -0.61
C MET A 34 -10.23 -8.54 -0.31
N GLY A 35 -9.42 -9.52 -0.70
CA GLY A 35 -8.00 -9.59 -0.35
C GLY A 35 -7.08 -8.90 -1.36
N PHE A 36 -7.36 -9.03 -2.67
CA PHE A 36 -6.38 -8.67 -3.70
C PHE A 36 -6.08 -7.16 -3.77
N ASN A 37 -7.07 -6.29 -3.57
CA ASN A 37 -6.81 -4.85 -3.54
C ASN A 37 -5.95 -4.45 -2.33
N VAL A 38 -6.16 -5.09 -1.17
CA VAL A 38 -5.32 -4.87 0.02
C VAL A 38 -3.89 -5.37 -0.19
N VAL A 39 -3.71 -6.49 -0.90
CA VAL A 39 -2.39 -6.98 -1.33
C VAL A 39 -1.65 -5.91 -2.12
N LEU A 40 -2.31 -5.34 -3.13
CA LEU A 40 -1.72 -4.27 -3.96
C LEU A 40 -1.37 -3.04 -3.13
N THR A 41 -2.27 -2.61 -2.23
CA THR A 41 -2.02 -1.44 -1.37
C THR A 41 -0.80 -1.64 -0.47
N LEU A 42 -0.70 -2.76 0.22
CA LEU A 42 0.45 -3.04 1.09
C LEU A 42 1.75 -3.23 0.30
N MET A 43 1.70 -3.93 -0.84
CA MET A 43 2.86 -4.07 -1.72
C MET A 43 3.33 -2.71 -2.23
N ALA A 44 2.42 -1.85 -2.67
CA ALA A 44 2.74 -0.53 -3.18
C ALA A 44 3.35 0.37 -2.09
N LEU A 45 2.84 0.31 -0.86
CA LEU A 45 3.46 1.02 0.26
C LEU A 45 4.86 0.51 0.56
N CYS A 46 5.11 -0.80 0.51
CA CYS A 46 6.46 -1.33 0.64
C CYS A 46 7.38 -0.94 -0.53
N TYR A 47 6.82 -0.74 -1.73
CA TYR A 47 7.57 -0.48 -2.96
C TYR A 47 7.91 1.00 -3.16
N TYR A 48 6.98 1.91 -2.82
CA TYR A 48 7.13 3.35 -3.06
C TYR A 48 7.59 4.13 -1.83
N VAL A 49 7.55 3.53 -0.64
CA VAL A 49 7.82 4.21 0.62
C VAL A 49 8.87 3.45 1.42
N ILE A 50 9.82 4.18 2.00
CA ILE A 50 10.83 3.60 2.88
C ILE A 50 10.17 3.06 4.16
N PRO A 51 10.45 1.79 4.55
CA PRO A 51 9.91 1.21 5.77
C PRO A 51 10.28 2.02 7.01
N SER A 52 9.25 2.50 7.72
CA SER A 52 9.37 3.19 9.00
C SER A 52 8.15 2.86 9.87
N TRP A 53 8.20 3.17 11.17
CA TRP A 53 7.03 3.03 12.04
C TRP A 53 5.80 3.80 11.53
N ARG A 54 6.02 4.96 10.89
CA ARG A 54 4.94 5.78 10.30
C ARG A 54 4.33 5.09 9.09
N THR A 55 5.16 4.44 8.27
CA THR A 55 4.72 3.63 7.12
C THR A 55 3.84 2.47 7.55
N LEU A 56 4.06 1.87 8.73
CA LEU A 56 3.18 0.83 9.27
C LEU A 56 1.78 1.38 9.59
N VAL A 57 1.70 2.55 10.24
CA VAL A 57 0.42 3.21 10.52
C VAL A 57 -0.31 3.54 9.22
N LEU A 58 0.41 4.02 8.20
CA LEU A 58 -0.16 4.28 6.88
C LEU A 58 -0.60 3.01 6.16
N GLY A 59 0.12 1.90 6.32
CA GLY A 59 -0.31 0.59 5.83
C GLY A 59 -1.64 0.17 6.43
N PHE A 60 -1.81 0.39 7.73
CA PHE A 60 -3.08 0.11 8.40
C PHE A 60 -4.21 1.03 7.91
N VAL A 61 -3.97 2.33 7.79
CA VAL A 61 -4.96 3.29 7.25
C VAL A 61 -5.30 2.95 5.79
N GLY A 62 -4.30 2.68 4.96
CA GLY A 62 -4.46 2.30 3.55
C GLY A 62 -5.26 1.02 3.39
N LEU A 63 -5.05 0.03 4.26
CA LEU A 63 -5.87 -1.20 4.30
C LEU A 63 -7.35 -0.87 4.52
N TRP A 64 -7.67 -0.09 5.56
CA TRP A 64 -9.05 0.27 5.88
C TRP A 64 -9.69 1.10 4.77
N PHE A 65 -8.94 2.05 4.23
CA PHE A 65 -9.41 2.91 3.15
C PHE A 65 -9.68 2.10 1.88
N THR A 66 -8.77 1.20 1.50
CA THR A 66 -8.93 0.30 0.34
C THR A 66 -10.18 -0.55 0.48
N LEU A 67 -10.39 -1.18 1.64
CA LEU A 67 -11.58 -2.01 1.89
C LEU A 67 -12.87 -1.19 1.89
N GLY A 68 -12.86 -0.01 2.50
CA GLY A 68 -14.00 0.90 2.52
C GLY A 68 -14.39 1.35 1.11
N VAL A 69 -13.41 1.78 0.31
CA VAL A 69 -13.62 2.12 -1.11
C VAL A 69 -14.10 0.90 -1.89
N GLN A 70 -13.56 -0.28 -1.61
CA GLN A 70 -13.96 -1.51 -2.28
C GLN A 70 -15.45 -1.81 -2.04
N VAL A 71 -15.91 -1.77 -0.79
CA VAL A 71 -17.33 -1.99 -0.47
C VAL A 71 -18.22 -0.92 -1.11
N ALA A 72 -17.80 0.35 -1.06
CA ALA A 72 -18.55 1.45 -1.66
C ALA A 72 -18.67 1.28 -3.19
N LEU A 73 -17.57 1.01 -3.88
CA LEU A 73 -17.56 0.82 -5.32
C LEU A 73 -18.32 -0.45 -5.73
N MET A 74 -18.23 -1.55 -4.98
CA MET A 74 -19.04 -2.75 -5.24
C MET A 74 -20.53 -2.39 -5.27
N LYS A 75 -20.99 -1.58 -4.31
CA LYS A 75 -22.38 -1.16 -4.25
C LYS A 75 -22.77 -0.23 -5.41
N ILE A 76 -21.94 0.77 -5.71
CA ILE A 76 -22.19 1.72 -6.80
C ILE A 76 -22.21 1.01 -8.15
N PHE A 77 -21.19 0.20 -8.44
CA PHE A 77 -21.03 -0.45 -9.74
C PHE A 77 -22.01 -1.61 -9.96
N SER A 78 -22.60 -2.15 -8.88
CA SER A 78 -23.68 -3.14 -8.99
C SER A 78 -24.89 -2.62 -9.78
N LEU A 79 -25.12 -1.31 -9.83
CA LEU A 79 -26.17 -0.69 -10.62
C LEU A 79 -26.01 -0.92 -12.12
N TRP A 80 -24.75 -1.01 -12.59
CA TRP A 80 -24.41 -1.23 -14.01
C TRP A 80 -23.90 -2.64 -14.29
N SER A 81 -23.84 -3.52 -13.27
CA SER A 81 -23.25 -4.86 -13.39
C SER A 81 -21.80 -4.88 -13.91
N ILE A 82 -21.04 -3.83 -13.60
CA ILE A 82 -19.63 -3.70 -14.02
C ILE A 82 -18.72 -4.12 -12.85
N PRO A 83 -17.66 -4.90 -13.09
CA PRO A 83 -16.70 -5.23 -12.04
C PRO A 83 -15.80 -4.03 -11.71
N ILE A 84 -15.50 -3.85 -10.42
CA ILE A 84 -14.68 -2.74 -9.91
C ILE A 84 -13.17 -2.92 -10.12
N MET A 85 -12.71 -4.14 -10.42
CA MET A 85 -11.31 -4.47 -10.68
C MET A 85 -10.37 -3.91 -9.60
N VAL A 86 -9.27 -3.26 -10.01
CA VAL A 86 -8.25 -2.68 -9.12
C VAL A 86 -8.53 -1.21 -8.75
N LEU A 87 -9.71 -0.68 -9.09
CA LEU A 87 -10.07 0.71 -8.76
C LEU A 87 -9.94 1.05 -7.26
N PRO A 88 -10.33 0.16 -6.32
CA PRO A 88 -10.16 0.45 -4.89
C PRO A 88 -8.70 0.70 -4.51
N TYR A 89 -7.78 -0.12 -5.03
CA TYR A 89 -6.35 0.08 -4.86
C TYR A 89 -5.88 1.41 -5.47
N CYS A 90 -6.24 1.68 -6.72
CA CYS A 90 -5.82 2.91 -7.41
C CYS A 90 -6.27 4.16 -6.65
N LEU A 91 -7.54 4.22 -6.23
CA LEU A 91 -8.07 5.33 -5.45
C LEU A 91 -7.40 5.43 -4.07
N SER A 92 -7.07 4.30 -3.45
CA SER A 92 -6.36 4.29 -2.18
C SER A 92 -4.93 4.80 -2.27
N MET A 93 -4.24 4.57 -3.39
CA MET A 93 -2.85 4.99 -3.58
C MET A 93 -2.71 6.39 -4.16
N LEU A 94 -3.74 6.95 -4.79
CA LEU A 94 -3.70 8.32 -5.34
C LEU A 94 -3.23 9.38 -4.32
N PRO A 95 -3.72 9.42 -3.06
CA PRO A 95 -3.20 10.34 -2.05
C PRO A 95 -1.68 10.22 -1.84
N PHE A 96 -1.14 9.00 -1.91
CA PHE A 96 0.28 8.75 -1.69
C PHE A 96 1.17 9.26 -2.83
N VAL A 97 0.63 9.31 -4.05
CA VAL A 97 1.32 9.83 -5.23
C VAL A 97 1.08 11.34 -5.40
N ALA A 98 -0.12 11.81 -5.10
CA ALA A 98 -0.55 13.20 -5.35
C ALA A 98 -0.14 14.17 -4.25
N PHE A 99 -0.08 13.74 -2.98
CA PHE A 99 0.32 14.61 -1.89
C PHE A 99 1.84 14.65 -1.74
N ASP A 100 2.40 15.86 -1.72
CA ASP A 100 3.79 16.07 -1.33
C ASP A 100 3.92 16.03 0.20
N PHE A 101 4.16 14.83 0.73
CA PHE A 101 4.36 14.62 2.18
C PHE A 101 5.61 15.30 2.72
N LYS A 102 6.51 15.82 1.86
CA LYS A 102 7.64 16.65 2.28
C LYS A 102 7.15 18.01 2.78
N SER A 103 6.12 18.57 2.15
CA SER A 103 5.52 19.87 2.51
C SER A 103 4.81 19.83 3.88
N ILE A 104 4.28 18.66 4.28
CA ILE A 104 3.50 18.48 5.52
C ILE A 104 4.40 18.38 6.77
N SER A 105 5.71 18.14 6.63
CA SER A 105 6.60 17.97 7.79
C SER A 105 7.33 19.27 8.16
N ASN A 106 7.25 19.67 9.43
CA ASN A 106 8.13 20.70 9.98
C ASN A 106 9.60 20.23 9.89
N THR A 107 10.42 21.04 9.20
CA THR A 107 11.82 20.83 8.78
C THR A 107 12.81 20.29 9.83
N THR A 108 12.47 20.29 11.13
CA THR A 108 13.42 19.96 12.20
C THR A 108 13.70 18.45 12.39
N LYS A 109 12.89 17.53 11.83
CA LYS A 109 13.04 16.06 12.03
C LYS A 109 13.02 15.21 10.75
N GLY A 110 13.12 15.82 9.57
CA GLY A 110 13.01 15.14 8.28
C GLY A 110 11.55 14.89 7.83
N PRO A 111 11.35 14.44 6.57
CA PRO A 111 10.03 14.26 5.97
C PRO A 111 9.14 13.30 6.77
N PHE A 112 7.82 13.53 6.77
CA PHE A 112 6.90 12.68 7.53
C PHE A 112 6.93 11.23 7.02
N ILE A 113 6.97 11.10 5.69
CA ILE A 113 7.09 9.87 4.90
C ILE A 113 8.15 10.11 3.84
N GLN A 114 9.08 9.18 3.68
CA GLN A 114 10.08 9.24 2.61
C GLN A 114 9.63 8.34 1.46
N THR A 115 9.27 8.98 0.34
CA THR A 115 8.97 8.31 -0.92
C THR A 115 10.24 8.12 -1.75
N ILE A 116 10.21 7.15 -2.64
CA ILE A 116 11.34 6.83 -3.54
C ILE A 116 11.08 7.49 -4.90
N PRO A 117 12.07 8.21 -5.48
CA PRO A 117 11.95 8.75 -6.83
C PRO A 117 11.69 7.66 -7.87
N LEU A 118 10.90 7.99 -8.91
CA LEU A 118 10.53 7.05 -9.97
C LEU A 118 11.74 6.46 -10.71
N ASP A 119 12.82 7.23 -10.85
CA ASP A 119 14.03 6.81 -11.55
C ASP A 119 14.87 5.78 -10.75
N ASP A 120 14.69 5.72 -9.42
CA ASP A 120 15.44 4.83 -8.52
C ASP A 120 14.62 3.59 -8.08
N LEU A 121 13.47 3.34 -8.72
CA LEU A 121 12.57 2.26 -8.36
C LEU A 121 13.06 0.90 -8.85
N THR A 122 13.49 0.07 -7.89
CA THR A 122 14.04 -1.27 -8.13
C THR A 122 13.35 -2.29 -7.21
N THR A 123 13.93 -2.62 -6.06
CA THR A 123 13.35 -3.55 -5.09
C THR A 123 13.32 -2.93 -3.70
N PRO A 124 12.32 -3.24 -2.85
CA PRO A 124 12.24 -2.68 -1.50
C PRO A 124 13.46 -3.01 -0.63
N GLU A 125 14.12 -4.15 -0.88
CA GLU A 125 15.38 -4.49 -0.23
C GLU A 125 16.51 -3.51 -0.61
N GLN A 126 16.63 -3.17 -1.90
CA GLN A 126 17.60 -2.18 -2.37
C GLN A 126 17.25 -0.78 -1.89
N HIS A 127 15.98 -0.40 -1.92
CA HIS A 127 15.51 0.89 -1.38
C HIS A 127 15.90 1.08 0.07
N PHE A 128 15.73 0.05 0.91
CA PHE A 128 16.15 0.12 2.30
C PHE A 128 17.68 0.21 2.45
N SER A 129 18.45 -0.42 1.57
CA SER A 129 19.92 -0.32 1.61
C SER A 129 20.43 1.08 1.25
N ILE A 130 19.79 1.74 0.28
CA ILE A 130 20.19 3.07 -0.23
C ILE A 130 19.68 4.19 0.68
N PHE A 131 18.43 4.07 1.16
CA PHE A 131 17.73 5.16 1.87
C PHE A 131 17.43 4.86 3.34
N GLY A 132 17.50 3.60 3.80
CA GLY A 132 17.06 3.17 5.13
C GLY A 132 18.09 3.29 6.26
N LYS A 133 19.34 3.61 5.93
CA LYS A 133 20.39 4.03 6.88
C LYS A 133 20.90 5.37 6.38
N GLY A 134 20.98 6.39 7.23
CA GLY A 134 21.58 7.67 6.84
C GLY A 134 22.88 7.44 6.09
N ALA A 135 22.90 7.79 4.80
CA ALA A 135 24.04 7.77 3.88
C ALA A 135 25.07 6.64 4.11
N VAL A 136 24.77 5.41 3.68
CA VAL A 136 25.85 4.51 3.24
C VAL A 136 25.69 4.37 1.73
N VAL A 137 26.39 5.26 1.03
CA VAL A 137 26.60 5.18 -0.42
C VAL A 137 27.29 3.84 -0.67
N LEU A 138 26.53 2.83 -1.09
CA LEU A 138 27.13 1.69 -1.75
C LEU A 138 27.70 2.21 -3.07
N PRO A 139 28.98 1.97 -3.38
CA PRO A 139 29.53 2.36 -4.67
C PRO A 139 28.66 1.69 -5.73
N LEU A 140 28.06 2.52 -6.58
CA LEU A 140 27.33 2.08 -7.75
C LEU A 140 28.25 1.12 -8.51
N VAL A 141 27.87 -0.16 -8.55
CA VAL A 141 28.50 -1.11 -9.45
C VAL A 141 28.09 -0.67 -10.84
N GLU A 142 29.01 0.01 -11.50
CA GLU A 142 29.00 0.24 -12.95
C GLU A 142 28.77 -1.10 -13.64
N LYS A 143 27.65 -1.21 -14.37
CA LYS A 143 27.50 -1.94 -15.63
C LYS A 143 26.10 -1.80 -16.22
#